data_AF-A0A6N6WR92-F1
#
_entry.id   AF-A0A6N6WR92-F1
#
_cell.length_a   1.000
_cell.length_b   1.000
_cell.length_c   1.000
_cell.angle_alpha   90.00
_cell.angle_beta   90.00
_cell.angle_gamma   90.00
#
_symmetry.space_group_name_H-M   'P 1'
#
loop_
_entity.id
_entity.type
_entity.pdbx_description
1 polymer ?
#
loop_
_entity_poly.entity_id
_entity_poly.type
_entity_poly.pdbx_seq_one_letter_code
_entity_poly.pdbx_strand_id
1 'polypeptide(L)'
;AFIETNIVGTYVLLEAARNYWSALDSDKKNSFRFHHISTDEVYGDLPHPDEVNNNEELPLFTETTAYAPSSPYSASKASSDHLVRAWKRTYGLPTIVTNCSNNYGPYHFPEKLIPLVILNALEGKALPIYGK
;
A
#
# COMPACT_ATOMS: atom_id res chain seq x y z
N ALA A 1 -14.98 -1.18 8.15
CA ALA A 1 -14.38 -0.42 7.04
C ALA A 1 -13.07 -1.04 6.51
N PHE A 2 -11.92 -0.92 7.20
CA PHE A 2 -10.63 -1.38 6.66
C PHE A 2 -10.55 -2.87 6.34
N ILE A 3 -10.99 -3.75 7.25
CA ILE A 3 -10.96 -5.21 7.02
C ILE A 3 -11.84 -5.62 5.84
N GLU A 4 -13.08 -5.16 5.81
CA GLU A 4 -14.06 -5.50 4.77
C GLU A 4 -13.58 -5.02 3.39
N THR A 5 -13.06 -3.80 3.29
CA THR A 5 -12.68 -3.25 1.98
C THR A 5 -11.31 -3.76 1.54
N ASN A 6 -10.29 -3.66 2.39
CA ASN A 6 -8.92 -3.92 1.97
C ASN A 6 -8.61 -5.42 1.90
N ILE A 7 -9.16 -6.22 2.83
CA ILE A 7 -8.89 -7.66 2.87
C ILE A 7 -9.97 -8.41 2.10
N VAL A 8 -11.22 -8.31 2.55
CA VAL A 8 -12.33 -9.08 1.96
C VAL A 8 -12.60 -8.60 0.53
N GLY A 9 -12.58 -7.29 0.28
CA GLY A 9 -12.72 -6.75 -1.07
C GLY A 9 -11.61 -7.20 -2.03
N THR A 10 -10.35 -7.24 -1.56
CA THR A 10 -9.24 -7.79 -2.38
C THR A 10 -9.46 -9.28 -2.68
N TYR A 11 -9.88 -10.07 -1.69
CA TYR A 11 -10.23 -11.48 -1.91
C TYR A 11 -11.33 -11.64 -2.97
N VAL A 12 -12.42 -10.88 -2.85
CA VAL A 12 -13.55 -10.92 -3.80
C VAL A 12 -13.08 -10.57 -5.21
N LEU A 13 -12.28 -9.52 -5.34
CA LEU A 13 -11.75 -9.08 -6.64
C LEU A 13 -10.76 -10.09 -7.23
N LEU A 14 -9.92 -10.72 -6.40
CA LEU A 14 -9.01 -11.79 -6.83
C LEU A 14 -9.76 -13.02 -7.34
N GLU A 15 -10.83 -13.43 -6.66
CA GLU A 15 -11.65 -14.55 -7.11
C GLU A 15 -12.39 -14.24 -8.42
N ALA A 16 -12.96 -13.04 -8.54
CA ALA A 16 -13.58 -12.60 -9.79
C ALA A 16 -12.57 -12.55 -10.95
N ALA A 17 -11.38 -11.98 -10.70
CA ALA A 17 -10.31 -11.91 -11.69
C ALA A 17 -9.79 -13.30 -12.07
N ARG A 18 -9.65 -14.22 -11.10
CA ARG A 18 -9.23 -15.61 -11.34
C ARG A 18 -10.24 -16.35 -12.22
N ASN A 19 -11.53 -16.22 -11.93
CA ASN A 19 -12.58 -16.86 -12.71
C ASN A 19 -12.61 -16.31 -14.15
N TYR A 20 -12.54 -14.99 -14.31
CA TYR A 20 -12.46 -14.35 -15.62
C TYR A 20 -11.22 -14.80 -16.41
N TRP A 21 -10.04 -14.66 -15.82
CA TRP A 21 -8.76 -15.03 -16.44
C TRP A 21 -8.70 -16.51 -16.82
N SER A 22 -9.29 -17.40 -16.03
CA SER A 22 -9.30 -18.83 -16.32
C SER A 22 -10.09 -19.18 -17.58
N ALA A 23 -11.13 -18.40 -17.90
CA ALA A 23 -12.00 -18.58 -19.07
C ALA A 23 -11.52 -17.85 -20.33
N LEU A 24 -10.42 -17.09 -20.27
CA LEU A 24 -9.86 -16.40 -21.43
C LEU A 24 -9.23 -17.38 -22.43
N ASP A 25 -9.25 -16.99 -23.71
CA ASP A 25 -8.44 -17.60 -24.77
C ASP A 25 -6.93 -17.44 -24.49
N SER A 26 -6.08 -18.25 -25.15
CA SER A 26 -4.64 -18.32 -24.85
C SER A 26 -3.95 -16.96 -24.88
N ASP A 27 -4.25 -16.14 -25.89
CA ASP A 27 -3.52 -14.90 -26.15
C ASP A 27 -3.89 -13.82 -25.13
N LYS A 28 -5.19 -13.67 -24.82
CA LYS A 28 -5.61 -12.75 -23.75
C LYS A 28 -5.20 -13.24 -22.37
N LYS A 29 -5.24 -14.55 -22.14
CA LYS A 29 -4.82 -15.15 -20.87
C LYS A 29 -3.35 -14.91 -20.56
N ASN A 30 -2.49 -15.01 -21.58
CA ASN A 30 -1.05 -14.78 -21.45
C ASN A 30 -0.68 -13.30 -21.27
N SER A 31 -1.44 -12.39 -21.89
CA SER A 31 -1.23 -10.94 -21.79
C SER A 31 -1.88 -10.30 -20.56
N PHE A 32 -2.83 -10.98 -19.90
CA PHE A 32 -3.53 -10.49 -18.72
C PHE A 32 -2.56 -10.13 -17.57
N ARG A 33 -2.83 -9.03 -16.86
CA ARG A 33 -2.11 -8.64 -15.65
C ARG A 33 -3.09 -8.16 -14.60
N PHE A 34 -2.88 -8.60 -13.36
CA PHE A 34 -3.55 -8.05 -12.19
C PHE A 34 -2.54 -7.21 -11.40
N HIS A 35 -2.62 -5.88 -11.50
CA HIS A 35 -1.72 -4.97 -10.79
C HIS A 35 -2.38 -4.48 -9.51
N HIS A 36 -1.80 -4.87 -8.38
CA HIS A 36 -2.20 -4.46 -7.05
C HIS A 36 -1.32 -3.31 -6.53
N ILE A 37 -1.96 -2.20 -6.16
CA ILE A 37 -1.28 -1.01 -5.65
C ILE A 37 -1.36 -1.04 -4.13
N SER A 38 -0.21 -0.97 -3.49
CA SER A 38 -0.02 -1.03 -2.05
C SER A 38 0.87 0.11 -1.56
N THR A 39 1.24 0.06 -0.28
CA THR A 39 1.94 1.13 0.45
C THR A 39 3.26 0.60 1.03
N ASP A 40 4.23 1.46 1.26
CA ASP A 40 5.46 1.15 2.00
C ASP A 40 5.20 0.88 3.49
N GLU A 41 4.12 1.39 4.06
CA GLU A 41 3.74 1.13 5.48
C GLU A 41 3.57 -0.36 5.83
N VAL A 42 3.50 -1.26 4.84
CA VAL A 42 3.51 -2.71 5.09
C VAL A 42 4.84 -3.20 5.69
N TYR A 43 5.91 -2.45 5.48
CA TYR A 43 7.25 -2.76 5.96
C TYR A 43 7.50 -2.30 7.41
N GLY A 44 6.56 -1.55 8.01
CA GLY A 44 6.69 -1.03 9.36
C GLY A 44 7.44 0.30 9.40
N ASP A 45 8.28 0.47 10.42
CA ASP A 45 9.05 1.69 10.68
C ASP A 45 10.55 1.43 10.46
N LEU A 46 11.31 2.48 10.13
CA LEU A 46 12.76 2.47 10.03
C LEU A 46 13.38 3.23 11.21
N PRO A 47 14.63 2.93 11.61
CA PRO A 47 15.39 3.75 12.55
C PRO A 47 15.39 5.23 12.14
N HIS A 48 15.14 6.11 13.10
CA HIS A 48 15.13 7.55 12.87
C HIS A 48 16.56 8.14 13.03
N PRO A 49 16.93 9.23 12.33
CA PRO A 49 18.26 9.83 12.45
C PRO A 49 18.73 10.19 13.86
N ASP A 50 17.82 10.40 14.83
CA ASP A 50 18.16 10.70 16.23
C ASP A 50 18.39 9.44 17.09
N GLU A 51 18.10 8.25 16.57
CA GLU A 51 18.32 6.96 17.22
C GLU A 51 19.67 6.32 16.83
N VAL A 52 20.35 6.86 15.81
CA VAL A 52 21.58 6.31 15.25
C VAL A 52 22.77 7.27 15.40
N ASN A 53 23.98 6.74 15.33
CA ASN A 53 25.17 7.58 15.36
C ASN A 53 25.31 8.37 14.04
N ASN A 54 25.79 9.63 14.11
CA ASN A 54 25.91 10.55 12.96
C ASN A 54 26.74 10.05 11.75
N ASN A 55 27.45 8.94 11.87
CA ASN A 55 28.27 8.36 10.80
C ASN A 55 27.71 7.03 10.26
N GLU A 56 26.54 6.58 10.74
CA GLU A 56 25.90 5.35 10.26
C GLU A 56 24.95 5.64 9.09
N GLU A 57 24.97 4.76 8.09
CA GLU A 57 24.04 4.83 6.96
C GLU A 57 22.65 4.35 7.39
N LEU A 58 21.63 5.16 7.15
CA LEU A 58 20.25 4.82 7.48
C LEU A 58 19.70 3.76 6.51
N PRO A 59 19.03 2.71 7.04
CA PRO A 59 18.43 1.70 6.18
C PRO A 59 17.25 2.28 5.40
N LEU A 60 16.96 1.67 4.26
CA LEU A 60 15.81 1.98 3.42
C LEU A 60 14.95 0.73 3.22
N PHE A 61 13.67 0.93 2.89
CA PHE A 61 12.83 -0.18 2.45
C PHE A 61 13.26 -0.69 1.07
N THR A 62 13.27 -2.02 0.93
CA THR A 62 13.50 -2.72 -0.32
C THR A 62 12.39 -3.75 -0.55
N GLU A 63 12.28 -4.30 -1.75
CA GLU A 63 11.27 -5.32 -2.06
C GLU A 63 11.43 -6.61 -1.23
N THR A 64 12.59 -6.81 -0.61
CA THR A 64 12.88 -7.93 0.30
C THR A 64 12.79 -7.57 1.77
N THR A 65 12.45 -6.34 2.13
CA THR A 65 12.19 -5.96 3.53
C THR A 65 11.03 -6.79 4.09
N ALA A 66 11.18 -7.27 5.32
CA ALA A 66 10.14 -8.03 6.00
C ALA A 66 8.90 -7.16 6.29
N TYR A 67 7.73 -7.78 6.27
CA TYR A 67 6.48 -7.07 6.61
C TYR A 67 6.39 -6.94 8.13
N ALA A 68 6.12 -5.73 8.62
CA ALA A 68 5.99 -5.43 10.05
C ALA A 68 4.98 -4.27 10.29
N PRO A 69 3.73 -4.38 9.83
CA PRO A 69 2.78 -3.26 9.84
C PRO A 69 2.36 -2.82 11.25
N SER A 70 2.42 -1.50 11.52
CA SER A 70 2.15 -0.90 12.84
C SER A 70 0.69 -0.45 13.07
N SER A 71 -0.18 -0.44 12.06
CA SER A 71 -1.56 0.08 12.18
C SER A 71 -2.62 -0.85 11.58
N PRO A 72 -3.92 -0.72 11.95
CA PRO A 72 -5.00 -1.48 11.31
C PRO A 72 -5.07 -1.26 9.79
N TYR A 73 -4.73 -0.05 9.32
CA TYR A 73 -4.66 0.26 7.89
C TYR A 73 -3.51 -0.52 7.23
N SER A 74 -2.26 -0.38 7.72
CA SER A 74 -1.10 -1.03 7.09
C SER A 74 -1.16 -2.55 7.22
N ALA A 75 -1.69 -3.09 8.31
CA ALA A 75 -1.93 -4.53 8.48
C ALA A 75 -2.94 -5.07 7.46
N SER A 76 -3.99 -4.29 7.16
CA SER A 76 -4.97 -4.66 6.14
C SER A 76 -4.37 -4.63 4.72
N LYS A 77 -3.47 -3.69 4.42
CA LYS A 77 -2.72 -3.63 3.15
C LYS A 77 -1.74 -4.78 3.03
N ALA A 78 -0.96 -5.06 4.07
CA ALA A 78 -0.05 -6.19 4.14
C ALA A 78 -0.77 -7.54 3.89
N SER A 79 -1.93 -7.72 4.52
CA SER A 79 -2.79 -8.89 4.30
C SER A 79 -3.25 -9.01 2.85
N SER A 80 -3.65 -7.90 2.22
CA SER A 80 -4.05 -7.87 0.81
C SER A 80 -2.91 -8.26 -0.13
N ASP A 81 -1.68 -7.81 0.15
CA ASP A 81 -0.49 -8.15 -0.64
C ASP A 81 -0.16 -9.64 -0.54
N HIS A 82 -0.35 -10.25 0.64
CA HIS A 82 -0.20 -11.70 0.81
C HIS A 82 -1.24 -12.48 0.01
N LEU A 83 -2.52 -12.06 0.01
CA LEU A 83 -3.55 -12.69 -0.83
C LEU A 83 -3.17 -12.65 -2.31
N VAL A 84 -2.74 -11.49 -2.82
CA VAL A 84 -2.36 -11.32 -4.24
C VAL A 84 -1.19 -12.24 -4.63
N ARG A 85 -0.18 -12.35 -3.76
CA ARG A 85 0.98 -13.24 -4.01
C ARG A 85 0.58 -14.71 -3.89
N ALA A 86 -0.28 -15.07 -2.95
CA ALA A 86 -0.79 -16.43 -2.79
C ALA A 86 -1.62 -16.86 -4.02
N TRP A 87 -2.43 -15.97 -4.60
CA TRP A 87 -3.20 -16.28 -5.81
C TRP A 87 -2.31 -16.58 -7.02
N LYS A 88 -1.21 -15.83 -7.17
CA LYS A 88 -0.19 -16.13 -8.17
C LYS A 88 0.47 -17.49 -7.92
N ARG A 89 0.87 -17.77 -6.68
CA ARG A 89 1.54 -19.03 -6.33
C ARG A 89 0.65 -20.25 -6.50
N THR A 90 -0.60 -20.17 -6.07
CA THR A 90 -1.53 -21.30 -6.02
C THR A 90 -2.23 -21.52 -7.35
N TYR A 91 -2.67 -20.45 -8.03
CA TYR A 91 -3.52 -20.54 -9.22
C TYR A 91 -2.84 -20.06 -10.51
N GLY A 92 -1.63 -19.52 -10.43
CA GLY A 92 -0.90 -19.00 -11.59
C GLY A 92 -1.42 -17.66 -12.12
N LEU A 93 -2.33 -16.98 -11.40
CA LEU A 93 -2.83 -15.67 -11.80
C LEU A 93 -1.65 -14.68 -11.96
N PRO A 94 -1.49 -14.01 -13.11
CA PRO A 94 -0.33 -13.14 -13.35
C PRO A 94 -0.48 -11.81 -12.61
N THR A 95 -0.03 -11.80 -11.36
CA THR A 95 -0.10 -10.62 -10.48
C THR A 95 1.21 -9.84 -10.39
N ILE A 96 1.08 -8.53 -10.16
CA ILE A 96 2.14 -7.56 -9.88
C ILE A 96 1.72 -6.78 -8.63
N VAL A 97 2.65 -6.53 -7.71
CA VAL A 97 2.43 -5.68 -6.53
C VAL A 97 3.43 -4.53 -6.57
N THR A 98 2.97 -3.32 -6.28
CA THR A 98 3.82 -2.14 -6.09
C THR A 98 3.57 -1.52 -4.72
N ASN A 99 4.61 -1.23 -3.97
CA ASN A 99 4.56 -0.55 -2.69
C ASN A 99 5.23 0.83 -2.88
N CYS A 100 4.50 1.93 -2.63
CA CYS A 100 5.00 3.30 -2.81
C CYS A 100 4.92 4.10 -1.51
N SER A 101 5.69 5.19 -1.45
CA SER A 101 5.69 6.14 -0.34
C SER A 101 4.51 7.11 -0.40
N ASN A 102 4.43 8.02 0.58
CA ASN A 102 3.39 9.03 0.65
C ASN A 102 3.27 9.85 -0.66
N ASN A 103 2.06 9.86 -1.21
CA ASN A 103 1.73 10.64 -2.40
C ASN A 103 1.21 12.04 -2.01
N TYR A 104 1.42 13.03 -2.87
CA TYR A 104 0.86 14.38 -2.72
C TYR A 104 0.68 15.06 -4.09
N GLY A 105 -0.29 15.96 -4.19
CA GLY A 105 -0.58 16.68 -5.44
C GLY A 105 -2.03 17.11 -5.59
N PRO A 106 -2.46 17.49 -6.80
CA PRO A 106 -3.86 17.81 -7.12
C PRO A 106 -4.83 16.66 -6.79
N TYR A 107 -6.09 17.01 -6.48
CA TYR A 107 -7.16 16.06 -6.12
C TYR A 107 -6.93 15.26 -4.83
N HIS A 108 -5.99 15.70 -3.99
CA HIS A 108 -5.72 15.07 -2.71
C HIS A 108 -6.78 15.47 -1.68
N PHE A 109 -7.55 14.50 -1.17
CA PHE A 109 -8.62 14.74 -0.20
C PHE A 109 -8.07 15.44 1.07
N PRO A 110 -8.76 16.46 1.61
CA PRO A 110 -8.22 17.35 2.65
C PRO A 110 -8.26 16.76 4.07
N GLU A 111 -7.87 15.49 4.20
CA GLU A 111 -7.61 14.82 5.47
C GLU A 111 -6.12 14.54 5.69
N LYS A 112 -5.31 14.58 4.60
CA LYS A 112 -3.87 14.30 4.64
C LYS A 112 -3.09 15.57 4.93
N LEU A 113 -1.89 15.41 5.48
CA LEU A 113 -1.06 16.50 6.01
C LEU A 113 -0.95 17.71 5.06
N ILE A 114 -0.42 17.50 3.84
CA ILE A 114 -0.17 18.59 2.89
C ILE A 114 -1.46 19.36 2.52
N PRO A 115 -2.53 18.72 1.99
CA PRO A 115 -3.75 19.46 1.63
C PRO A 115 -4.46 20.08 2.86
N LEU A 116 -4.44 19.41 4.02
CA LEU A 116 -5.03 19.96 5.24
C LEU A 116 -4.31 21.24 5.69
N VAL A 117 -2.98 21.23 5.71
CA VAL A 117 -2.17 22.39 6.09
C VAL A 117 -2.39 23.55 5.13
N ILE A 118 -2.40 23.30 3.82
CA ILE A 118 -2.63 24.34 2.80
C ILE A 118 -3.99 25.00 3.01
N LEU A 119 -5.07 24.23 3.13
CA LEU A 119 -6.42 24.78 3.29
C LEU A 119 -6.57 25.51 4.63
N ASN A 120 -6.08 24.94 5.73
CA ASN A 120 -6.15 25.60 7.03
C ASN A 120 -5.38 26.92 7.05
N ALA A 121 -4.20 26.98 6.41
CA ALA A 121 -3.42 28.21 6.33
C ALA A 121 -4.16 29.31 5.55
N LEU A 122 -4.76 28.95 4.41
CA LEU A 122 -5.55 29.89 3.60
C LEU A 122 -6.80 30.39 4.33
N GLU A 123 -7.39 29.57 5.19
CA GLU A 123 -8.58 29.90 5.98
C GLU A 123 -8.25 30.53 7.34
N GLY A 124 -6.98 30.75 7.68
CA GLY A 124 -6.56 31.29 8.98
C GLY A 124 -6.86 30.35 10.17
N LYS A 125 -6.98 29.04 9.92
CA LYS A 125 -7.21 28.01 10.94
C LYS A 125 -5.87 27.51 11.51
N ALA A 126 -5.94 26.84 12.66
CA ALA A 126 -4.78 26.19 13.26
C ALA A 126 -4.20 25.09 12.35
N LEU A 127 -2.88 24.94 12.38
CA LEU A 127 -2.16 23.92 11.64
C LEU A 127 -1.81 22.77 12.60
N PRO A 128 -2.53 21.64 12.58
CA PRO A 128 -2.29 20.55 13.52
C PRO A 128 -0.99 19.82 13.17
N ILE A 129 -0.08 19.70 14.14
CA ILE A 129 1.15 18.91 14.05
C ILE A 129 1.04 17.77 15.09
N TYR A 130 1.16 16.52 14.64
CA TYR A 130 1.20 15.38 15.55
C TYR A 130 2.59 15.23 16.16
N GLY A 131 2.66 15.16 17.49
CA GLY A 131 3.92 15.06 18.24
C GLY A 131 3.96 16.02 19.41
N LYS A 132 5.19 16.30 19.88
CA LYS A 132 5.51 17.36 20.83
C LYS A 132 6.41 18.39 20.17
#